data_AF-A0A1Q9NU72-F1
#
_entry.id   AF-A0A1Q9NU72-F1
#
_cell.length_a   1.000
_cell.length_b   1.000
_cell.length_c   1.000
_cell.angle_alpha   90.00
_cell.angle_beta   90.00
_cell.angle_gamma   90.00
#
_symmetry.space_group_name_H-M   'P 1'
#
loop_
_entity.id
_entity.type
_entity.pdbx_description
1 polymer ?
#
loop_
_entity_poly.entity_id
_entity_poly.type
_entity_poly.pdbx_seq_one_letter_code
_entity_poly.pdbx_strand_id
1 'polypeptide(L)' 'MKFNPKKMLKMMKERPKDLPETLKCLECDFNMQIPHHCRASMHFDDDLLVCWMGKECGYQEIPKHHNLPMIISK' A
#
# COMPACT_ATOMS: atom_id res chain seq x y z
N MET A 1 -1.14 34.68 4.86
CA MET A 1 -0.67 33.45 4.18
C MET A 1 -1.17 33.47 2.75
N LYS A 2 -0.29 33.35 1.74
CA LYS A 2 -0.69 33.32 0.31
C LYS A 2 -0.83 31.86 -0.14
N PHE A 3 -2.05 31.46 -0.48
CA PHE A 3 -2.32 30.15 -1.09
C PHE A 3 -1.58 30.07 -2.44
N ASN A 4 -0.64 29.12 -2.56
CA ASN A 4 0.12 28.91 -3.79
C ASN A 4 -0.29 27.57 -4.44
N PRO A 5 -1.18 27.59 -5.45
CA PRO A 5 -1.76 26.39 -6.04
C PRO A 5 -0.71 25.51 -6.75
N LYS A 6 0.41 26.09 -7.19
CA LYS A 6 1.50 25.34 -7.86
C LYS A 6 2.26 24.42 -6.90
N LYS A 7 2.35 24.77 -5.61
CA LYS A 7 3.03 23.95 -4.59
C LYS A 7 2.24 22.67 -4.30
N MET A 8 0.90 22.74 -4.29
CA MET A 8 0.04 21.57 -4.09
C MET A 8 0.07 20.63 -5.29
N LEU A 9 0.06 21.16 -6.53
CA LEU A 9 0.15 20.33 -7.73
C LEU A 9 1.47 19.54 -7.79
N LYS A 10 2.57 20.09 -7.26
CA LYS A 10 3.86 19.40 -7.18
C LYS A 10 3.79 18.22 -6.21
N MET A 11 3.21 18.42 -5.02
CA MET A 11 3.06 17.35 -4.01
C MET A 11 2.11 16.22 -4.45
N MET A 12 1.10 16.51 -5.30
CA MET A 12 0.21 15.49 -5.86
C MET A 12 0.82 14.70 -7.02
N LYS A 13 1.84 15.24 -7.70
CA LYS A 13 2.53 14.59 -8.83
C LYS A 13 3.60 13.60 -8.38
N GLU A 14 4.02 13.69 -7.14
CA GLU A 14 5.03 12.85 -6.51
C GLU A 14 4.34 11.83 -5.59
N ARG A 15 3.40 11.03 -6.13
CA ARG A 15 3.16 9.71 -5.52
C ARG A 15 4.49 8.98 -5.60
N PRO A 16 5.06 8.45 -4.50
CA PRO A 16 6.26 7.63 -4.59
C PRO A 16 5.97 6.53 -5.61
N LYS A 17 6.67 6.60 -6.76
CA LYS A 17 6.49 5.68 -7.89
C LYS A 17 6.95 4.26 -7.57
N ASP A 18 7.51 4.08 -6.38
CA ASP A 18 8.20 2.87 -5.94
C ASP A 18 7.45 2.17 -4.80
N LEU A 19 6.18 2.52 -4.55
CA LEU A 19 5.36 1.70 -3.67
C LEU A 19 4.94 0.44 -4.43
N PRO A 20 5.23 -0.75 -3.88
CA PRO A 20 4.79 -1.99 -4.49
C PRO A 20 3.26 -2.01 -4.53
N GLU A 21 2.69 -2.35 -5.69
CA GLU A 21 1.23 -2.45 -5.85
C GLU A 21 0.74 -3.90 -5.77
N THR A 22 1.65 -4.86 -5.63
CA THR A 22 1.33 -6.29 -5.67
C THR A 22 2.02 -7.10 -4.57
N LEU A 23 1.31 -8.14 -4.13
CA LEU A 23 1.78 -9.22 -3.29
C LEU A 23 2.05 -10.45 -4.15
N LYS A 24 3.12 -11.17 -3.85
CA LYS A 24 3.49 -12.43 -4.48
C LYS A 24 3.43 -13.58 -3.46
N CYS A 25 2.99 -14.75 -3.91
CA CYS A 25 3.10 -15.97 -3.13
C CYS A 25 4.55 -16.47 -3.10
N LEU A 26 4.96 -17.04 -1.97
CA LEU A 26 6.29 -17.61 -1.79
C LEU A 26 6.50 -18.94 -2.53
N GLU A 27 5.44 -19.69 -2.81
CA GLU A 27 5.52 -21.05 -3.35
C GLU A 27 5.17 -21.17 -4.84
N CYS A 28 4.50 -20.15 -5.41
CA CYS A 28 4.08 -20.16 -6.80
C CYS A 28 4.12 -18.75 -7.39
N ASP A 29 3.86 -18.62 -8.68
CA ASP A 29 3.83 -17.33 -9.38
C ASP A 29 2.49 -16.59 -9.24
N PHE A 30 1.68 -16.97 -8.25
CA PHE A 30 0.45 -16.25 -7.94
C PHE A 30 0.77 -14.89 -7.35
N ASN A 31 0.25 -13.85 -7.99
CA ASN A 31 0.36 -12.47 -7.54
C ASN A 31 -1.04 -11.87 -7.38
N MET A 32 -1.20 -11.00 -6.38
CA MET A 32 -2.43 -10.24 -6.17
C MET A 32 -2.12 -8.78 -5.91
N GLN A 33 -3.09 -7.89 -6.12
CA GLN A 33 -2.90 -6.47 -5.78
C GLN A 33 -2.95 -6.25 -4.27
N ILE A 34 -2.17 -5.29 -3.79
CA ILE A 34 -2.28 -4.84 -2.39
C ILE A 34 -3.66 -4.17 -2.22
N PRO A 35 -4.44 -4.52 -1.20
CA PRO A 35 -5.69 -3.85 -0.89
C PRO A 35 -5.59 -2.33 -0.80
N HIS A 36 -6.64 -1.65 -1.25
CA HIS A 36 -6.72 -0.18 -1.25
C HIS A 36 -7.63 0.34 -0.13
N HIS A 37 -7.23 1.44 0.49
CA HIS A 37 -8.04 2.20 1.44
C HIS A 37 -7.78 3.70 1.29
N CYS A 38 -8.79 4.56 1.48
CA CYS A 38 -8.68 6.02 1.28
C CYS A 38 -8.00 6.45 -0.03
N ARG A 39 -8.17 5.68 -1.11
CA ARG A 39 -7.64 5.91 -2.47
C ARG A 39 -6.13 5.63 -2.67
N ALA A 40 -5.47 4.99 -1.71
CA ALA A 40 -4.11 4.50 -1.86
C ALA A 40 -4.03 3.00 -1.49
N SER A 41 -3.04 2.29 -2.03
CA SER A 41 -2.70 0.96 -1.54
C SER A 41 -2.22 1.08 -0.10
N MET A 42 -2.66 0.15 0.75
CA MET A 42 -2.21 0.08 2.14
C MET A 42 -0.70 -0.19 2.20
N HIS A 43 -0.02 0.25 3.25
CA HIS A 43 1.38 -0.07 3.49
C HIS A 43 1.51 -1.22 4.47
N PHE A 44 2.68 -1.87 4.46
CA PHE A 44 3.01 -2.87 5.46
C PHE A 44 3.44 -2.19 6.76
N ASP A 45 2.93 -2.68 7.87
CA ASP A 45 3.28 -2.32 9.24
C ASP A 45 3.30 -3.62 10.04
N ASP A 46 4.52 -4.10 10.35
CA ASP A 46 4.77 -5.43 10.91
C ASP A 46 4.04 -6.55 10.11
N ASP A 47 3.04 -7.19 10.71
CA ASP A 47 2.26 -8.30 10.14
C ASP A 47 0.91 -7.84 9.54
N LEU A 48 0.71 -6.53 9.39
CA LEU A 48 -0.55 -5.93 8.94
C LEU A 48 -0.36 -5.06 7.70
N LEU A 49 -1.44 -4.94 6.95
CA LEU A 49 -1.65 -3.90 5.96
C LEU A 49 -2.41 -2.76 6.62
N VAL A 50 -1.80 -1.58 6.68
CA VAL A 50 -2.31 -0.41 7.38
C VAL A 50 -2.51 0.76 6.40
N CYS A 51 -3.55 1.54 6.61
CA CYS A 51 -3.75 2.78 5.86
C CYS A 51 -2.63 3.77 6.18
N TRP A 52 -2.19 4.54 5.18
CA TRP A 52 -1.25 5.66 5.38
C TRP A 52 -1.71 6.73 6.36
N MET A 53 -3.01 6.79 6.67
CA MET A 53 -3.56 7.66 7.69
C MET A 53 -3.45 7.09 9.11
N GLY A 54 -3.02 5.83 9.26
CA GLY A 54 -2.95 5.11 10.53
C GLY A 54 -3.93 3.94 10.62
N LYS A 55 -3.69 3.04 11.59
CA LYS A 55 -4.52 1.85 11.85
C LYS A 55 -5.95 2.21 12.25
N GLU A 56 -6.15 3.35 12.88
CA GLU A 56 -7.47 3.89 13.23
C GLU A 56 -8.33 4.23 12.02
N CYS A 57 -7.71 4.47 10.85
CA CYS A 57 -8.43 4.68 9.60
C CYS A 57 -8.82 3.34 8.96
N GLY A 58 -7.90 2.38 8.94
CA GLY A 58 -8.15 1.04 8.45
C GLY A 58 -6.90 0.18 8.50
N TYR A 59 -7.07 -1.06 8.94
CA TYR A 59 -6.04 -2.09 8.94
C TYR A 59 -6.65 -3.43 8.58
N GLN A 60 -5.84 -4.34 8.08
CA GLN A 60 -6.20 -5.75 7.89
C GLN A 60 -4.95 -6.62 7.92
N GLU A 61 -5.15 -7.93 8.12
CA GLU A 61 -4.06 -8.91 8.03
C GLU A 61 -3.55 -9.06 6.59
N ILE A 62 -2.30 -9.48 6.47
CA ILE A 62 -1.71 -9.82 5.16
C ILE A 62 -2.43 -11.05 4.59
N PRO A 63 -2.95 -10.99 3.35
CA PRO A 63 -3.60 -12.12 2.70
C PRO A 63 -2.69 -13.36 2.66
N LYS A 64 -3.30 -14.53 2.88
CA LYS A 64 -2.60 -15.82 2.86
C LYS A 64 -2.89 -16.58 1.57
N HIS A 65 -1.87 -17.23 1.02
CA HIS A 65 -1.97 -18.19 -0.08
C HIS A 65 -1.09 -19.41 0.24
N HIS A 66 -1.57 -20.63 -0.03
CA HIS A 66 -0.94 -21.88 0.44
C HIS A 66 -0.66 -21.91 1.96
N ASN A 67 -1.55 -21.29 2.76
CA ASN A 67 -1.41 -21.12 4.22
C ASN A 67 -0.21 -20.26 4.67
N LEU A 68 0.49 -19.60 3.75
CA LEU A 68 1.59 -18.68 4.03
C LEU A 68 1.16 -17.24 3.75
N PRO A 69 1.65 -16.25 4.53
CA PRO A 69 1.41 -14.84 4.22
C PRO A 69 2.09 -14.47 2.90
N MET A 70 1.38 -13.75 2.03
CA MET A 70 1.96 -13.24 0.80
C MET A 70 2.92 -12.08 1.09
N ILE A 71 3.95 -11.91 0.27
CA ILE A 71 4.99 -10.89 0.47
C ILE A 71 4.93 -9.81 -0.61
N ILE A 72 5.50 -8.64 -0.34
CA ILE A 72 5.68 -7.59 -1.36
C ILE A 72 6.44 -8.13 -2.57
N SER A 73 5.88 -7.95 -3.77
CA SER A 73 6.64 -8.11 -5.01
C SER A 73 7.48 -6.84 -5.25
N LYS A 74 8.80 -6.96 -5.17
CA LYS A 74 9.75 -5.89 -5.52
C LYS A 74 9.94 -5.79 -7.03
#